data_AF-A0A2D8XNJ5-F1
#
_entry.id   AF-A0A2D8XNJ5-F1
#
_cell.length_a   1.000
_cell.length_b   1.000
_cell.length_c   1.000
_cell.angle_alpha   90.00
_cell.angle_beta   90.00
_cell.angle_gamma   90.00
#
_symmetry.space_group_name_H-M   'P 1'
#
loop_
_entity.id
_entity.type
_entity.pdbx_description
1 polymer ?
#
loop_
_entity_poly.entity_id
_entity_poly.type
_entity_poly.pdbx_seq_one_letter_code
_entity_poly.pdbx_strand_id
1 'polypeptide(L)'
;MSRSILEQITEEYPDETFLYPTGFEDCVVGVEMDNLILVMDANKIIDKLIAEDDMTEIDAIEHFDYNIAGSKGEGFPIYIYIPNE
;
A
#
# COMPACT_ATOMS: atom_id res chain seq x y z
N MET A 1 17.48 9.64 -10.21
CA MET A 1 16.24 8.98 -9.74
C MET A 1 16.09 9.32 -8.28
N SER A 2 14.97 9.92 -7.88
CA SER A 2 14.61 9.99 -6.46
C SER A 2 14.31 8.56 -5.99
N ARG A 3 14.79 8.20 -4.80
CA ARG A 3 14.46 6.90 -4.21
C ARG A 3 12.98 6.89 -3.83
N SER A 4 12.32 5.75 -4.00
CA SER A 4 10.96 5.58 -3.50
C SER A 4 10.97 5.52 -1.96
N ILE A 5 9.79 5.63 -1.34
CA ILE A 5 9.66 5.49 0.11
C ILE A 5 9.97 4.04 0.52
N LEU A 6 9.47 3.06 -0.24
CA LEU A 6 9.75 1.65 0.00
C LEU A 6 11.26 1.35 -0.04
N GLU A 7 11.98 1.85 -1.04
CA GLU A 7 13.43 1.66 -1.15
C GLU A 7 14.16 2.21 0.10
N GLN A 8 13.77 3.41 0.55
CA GLN A 8 14.36 4.02 1.76
C GLN A 8 14.11 3.17 3.01
N ILE A 9 12.89 2.67 3.20
CA ILE A 9 12.54 1.80 4.33
C ILE A 9 13.34 0.49 4.27
N THR A 10 13.43 -0.15 3.11
CA THR A 10 14.17 -1.41 2.96
C THR A 10 15.69 -1.26 3.15
N GLU A 11 16.26 -0.09 2.83
CA GLU A 11 17.66 0.22 3.12
C GLU A 11 17.90 0.43 4.62
N GLU A 12 16.94 1.05 5.33
CA GLU A 12 17.03 1.32 6.77
C GLU A 12 16.82 0.06 7.61
N TYR A 13 15.98 -0.87 7.14
CA TYR A 13 15.65 -2.14 7.80
C TYR A 13 15.98 -3.34 6.90
N PRO A 14 17.27 -3.61 6.61
CA PRO A 14 17.69 -4.63 5.65
C PRO A 14 17.41 -6.08 6.09
N ASP A 15 17.19 -6.30 7.38
CA ASP A 15 16.90 -7.62 7.97
C ASP A 15 15.38 -7.89 8.06
N GLU A 16 14.54 -6.88 7.80
CA GLU A 16 13.08 -7.00 7.89
C GLU A 16 12.46 -7.41 6.55
N THR A 17 11.40 -8.22 6.64
CA THR A 17 10.61 -8.60 5.46
C THR A 17 9.22 -8.01 5.58
N PHE A 18 8.93 -7.03 4.72
CA PHE A 18 7.66 -6.35 4.69
C PHE A 18 6.64 -7.06 3.80
N LEU A 19 5.41 -7.22 4.27
CA LEU A 19 4.28 -7.69 3.44
C LEU A 19 3.56 -6.51 2.82
N TYR A 20 3.21 -6.62 1.55
CA TYR A 20 2.40 -5.66 0.80
C TYR A 20 1.82 -6.34 -0.45
N PRO A 21 0.71 -5.84 -1.01
CA PRO A 21 0.16 -6.36 -2.26
C PRO A 21 1.11 -6.02 -3.44
N THR A 22 1.48 -7.02 -4.22
CA THR A 22 2.35 -6.88 -5.39
C THR A 22 1.76 -5.90 -6.40
N GLY A 23 2.58 -5.01 -6.98
CA GLY A 23 2.15 -4.01 -7.97
C GLY A 23 1.74 -2.66 -7.37
N PHE A 24 1.76 -2.52 -6.05
CA PHE A 24 1.42 -1.29 -5.32
C PHE A 24 2.63 -0.74 -4.53
N GLU A 25 3.85 -1.03 -4.96
CA GLU A 25 5.09 -0.61 -4.30
C GLU A 25 5.18 0.91 -4.14
N ASP A 26 4.65 1.65 -5.11
CA ASP A 26 4.63 3.11 -5.12
C ASP A 26 3.50 3.71 -4.29
N CYS A 27 2.59 2.88 -3.75
CA CYS A 27 1.56 3.30 -2.80
C CYS A 27 2.07 3.29 -1.35
N VAL A 28 3.30 2.84 -1.10
CA VAL A 28 3.92 2.90 0.23
C VAL A 28 4.24 4.34 0.61
N VAL A 29 3.78 4.75 1.79
CA VAL A 29 3.93 6.12 2.32
C VAL A 29 4.68 6.17 3.64
N GLY A 30 4.93 5.02 4.27
CA GLY A 30 5.72 4.95 5.49
C GLY A 30 5.76 3.55 6.11
N VAL A 31 6.25 3.48 7.33
CA VAL A 31 6.28 2.29 8.18
C VAL A 31 5.82 2.65 9.60
N GLU A 32 5.03 1.79 10.21
CA GLU A 32 4.60 1.85 11.60
C GLU A 32 5.76 1.40 12.50
N MET A 33 6.10 2.16 13.54
CA MET A 33 7.37 1.98 14.27
C MET A 33 7.35 0.84 15.31
N ASP A 34 6.20 0.49 15.87
CA ASP A 34 6.11 -0.50 16.94
C ASP A 34 6.27 -1.94 16.41
N ASN A 35 5.71 -2.24 15.22
CA ASN A 35 5.69 -3.57 14.63
C ASN A 35 6.37 -3.64 13.25
N LEU A 36 6.92 -2.53 12.76
CA LEU A 36 7.56 -2.44 11.43
C LEU A 36 6.62 -2.89 10.30
N ILE A 37 5.38 -2.40 10.32
CA ILE A 37 4.36 -2.71 9.31
C ILE A 37 4.29 -1.57 8.29
N LEU A 38 4.23 -1.89 7.00
CA LEU A 38 4.10 -0.86 5.96
C LEU A 38 2.79 -0.10 6.06
N VAL A 39 2.86 1.20 5.80
CA VAL A 39 1.71 2.09 5.68
C VAL A 39 1.54 2.47 4.21
N MET A 40 0.33 2.31 3.67
CA MET A 40 0.02 2.51 2.25
C MET A 40 -1.17 3.46 2.04
N ASP A 41 -1.12 4.22 0.95
CA ASP A 41 -2.21 5.11 0.54
C ASP A 41 -3.34 4.32 -0.14
N ALA A 42 -4.49 4.26 0.52
CA ALA A 42 -5.67 3.57 0.03
C ALA A 42 -6.22 4.18 -1.26
N ASN A 43 -6.27 5.52 -1.38
CA ASN A 43 -6.78 6.16 -2.58
C ASN A 43 -5.89 5.88 -3.77
N LYS A 44 -4.57 5.92 -3.57
CA LYS A 44 -3.63 5.65 -4.66
C LYS A 44 -3.75 4.21 -5.16
N ILE A 45 -4.03 3.25 -4.27
CA ILE A 45 -4.32 1.86 -4.67
C ILE A 45 -5.58 1.80 -5.53
N ILE A 46 -6.67 2.44 -5.08
CA ILE A 46 -7.95 2.48 -5.79
C ILE A 46 -7.77 3.16 -7.17
N ASP A 47 -7.06 4.28 -7.24
CA ASP A 47 -6.77 4.99 -8.49
C ASP A 47 -5.99 4.12 -9.48
N LYS A 48 -5.03 3.31 -9.00
CA LYS A 48 -4.30 2.36 -9.84
C LYS A 48 -5.21 1.23 -10.33
N LEU A 49 -6.09 0.68 -9.49
CA LEU A 49 -7.08 -0.32 -9.92
C LEU A 49 -7.99 0.24 -11.04
N ILE A 50 -8.41 1.51 -10.94
CA ILE A 50 -9.19 2.17 -11.99
C ILE A 50 -8.36 2.34 -13.27
N ALA A 51 -7.13 2.83 -13.14
CA ALA A 51 -6.30 3.21 -14.28
C ALA A 51 -5.66 2.03 -15.02
N GLU A 52 -5.28 0.98 -14.30
CA GLU A 52 -4.50 -0.16 -14.83
C GLU A 52 -5.39 -1.39 -15.11
N ASP A 53 -6.45 -1.59 -14.31
CA ASP A 53 -7.34 -2.76 -14.43
C ASP A 53 -8.72 -2.43 -15.05
N ASP A 54 -8.91 -1.20 -15.54
CA ASP A 54 -10.15 -0.69 -16.18
C ASP A 54 -11.41 -0.91 -15.31
N MET A 55 -11.22 -0.87 -13.98
CA MET A 55 -12.30 -1.03 -13.02
C MET A 55 -13.10 0.28 -12.91
N THR A 56 -14.42 0.17 -12.73
CA THR A 56 -15.19 1.34 -12.30
C THR A 56 -14.76 1.75 -10.89
N GLU A 57 -15.00 3.01 -10.51
CA GLU A 57 -14.68 3.49 -9.16
C GLU A 57 -15.30 2.59 -8.07
N ILE A 58 -16.55 2.15 -8.27
CA ILE A 58 -17.23 1.27 -7.32
C ILE A 58 -16.56 -0.11 -7.29
N ASP A 59 -16.29 -0.70 -8.45
CA ASP A 59 -15.64 -2.02 -8.53
C ASP A 59 -14.24 -1.99 -7.90
N ALA A 60 -13.48 -0.90 -8.10
CA ALA A 60 -12.16 -0.71 -7.53
C ALA A 60 -12.20 -0.59 -5.99
N ILE A 61 -13.16 0.17 -5.45
CA ILE A 61 -13.39 0.27 -4.00
C ILE A 61 -13.76 -1.09 -3.42
N GLU A 62 -14.71 -1.80 -4.02
CA GLU A 62 -15.10 -3.14 -3.56
C GLU A 62 -13.94 -4.12 -3.65
N HIS A 63 -13.17 -4.08 -4.75
CA HIS A 63 -12.00 -4.92 -4.92
C HIS A 63 -10.95 -4.65 -3.84
N PHE A 64 -10.66 -3.38 -3.56
CA PHE A 64 -9.77 -2.97 -2.49
C PHE A 64 -10.26 -3.46 -1.13
N ASP A 65 -11.52 -3.20 -0.78
CA ASP A 65 -12.09 -3.56 0.52
C ASP A 65 -12.11 -5.06 0.79
N TYR A 66 -12.39 -5.88 -0.23
CA TYR A 66 -12.48 -7.34 -0.06
C TYR A 66 -11.16 -8.07 -0.27
N ASN A 67 -10.38 -7.71 -1.30
CA ASN A 67 -9.22 -8.48 -1.72
C ASN A 67 -7.91 -7.93 -1.14
N ILE A 68 -7.82 -6.61 -0.93
CA ILE A 68 -6.58 -5.94 -0.50
C ILE A 68 -6.63 -5.62 0.99
N ALA A 69 -7.52 -4.71 1.41
CA ALA A 69 -7.69 -4.31 2.82
C ALA A 69 -8.42 -5.37 3.66
N GLY A 70 -9.29 -6.16 3.03
CA GLY A 70 -10.02 -7.26 3.65
C GLY A 70 -9.13 -8.44 4.00
N SER A 71 -7.98 -8.58 3.34
CA SER A 71 -6.97 -9.57 3.67
C SER A 71 -6.28 -9.16 4.99
N LYS A 72 -6.60 -9.86 6.08
CA LYS A 72 -6.09 -9.57 7.43
C LYS A 72 -5.16 -10.67 7.92
N GLY A 73 -4.04 -10.28 8.49
CA GLY A 73 -3.07 -11.15 9.13
C GLY A 73 -1.96 -10.37 9.81
N GLU A 74 -1.08 -11.06 10.53
CA GLU A 74 0.11 -10.46 11.11
C GLU A 74 1.04 -9.94 9.99
N GLY A 75 1.55 -8.71 10.14
CA GLY A 75 2.43 -8.07 9.16
C GLY A 75 1.73 -7.45 7.94
N PHE A 76 0.41 -7.58 7.79
CA PHE A 76 -0.32 -6.97 6.67
C PHE A 76 -0.29 -5.44 6.74
N PRO A 77 -0.23 -4.73 5.59
CA PRO A 77 -0.16 -3.27 5.58
C PRO A 77 -1.30 -2.58 6.31
N ILE A 78 -1.00 -1.39 6.82
CA ILE A 78 -1.98 -0.43 7.29
C ILE A 78 -2.33 0.50 6.13
N TYR A 79 -3.60 0.49 5.72
CA TYR A 79 -4.09 1.37 4.67
C TYR A 79 -4.67 2.64 5.28
N ILE A 80 -4.24 3.80 4.78
CA ILE A 80 -4.71 5.11 5.22
C ILE A 80 -5.22 5.94 4.04
N TYR A 81 -6.17 6.83 4.32
CA TYR A 81 -6.60 7.86 3.38
C TYR A 81 -5.65 9.06 3.49
N ILE A 82 -4.99 9.42 2.39
CA ILE A 82 -4.23 10.67 2.28
C ILE A 82 -5.02 11.61 1.37
N PRO A 83 -5.47 12.78 1.85
CA PRO A 83 -6.10 13.77 0.99
C PRO A 83 -5.08 14.32 0.01
N ASN A 84 -5.47 14.42 -1.27
CA ASN A 84 -4.71 15.15 -2.27
C ASN A 84 -4.81 16.66 -1.99
N GLU A 85 -3.69 17.38 -2.03
CA GLU A 85 -3.65 18.85 -1.93
C GLU A 85 -4.18 19.57 -3.18
#